data_AF-A0A3N4UUX9-F1
#
_entry.id   AF-A0A3N4UUX9-F1
#
_cell.length_a   1.000
_cell.length_b   1.000
_cell.length_c   1.000
_cell.angle_alpha   90.00
_cell.angle_beta   90.00
_cell.angle_gamma   90.00
#
_symmetry.space_group_name_H-M   'P 1'
#
loop_
_entity.id
_entity.type
_entity.pdbx_description
1 polymer ?
#
loop_
_entity_poly.entity_id
_entity_poly.type
_entity_poly.pdbx_seq_one_letter_code
_entity_poly.pdbx_strand_id
1 'polypeptide(L)'
;MGTGVVRLGDHCSGHGCFPSRQNAAASPNVLVNGRGWHRLGDGWSAHGCARCPAHGGSAATGSDTVYVNGRPACRIGDAVSCGSTMVEGSGDVICG
;
A
#
# COMPACT_ATOMS: atom_id res chain seq x y z
N MET A 1 -7.62 -5.81 16.44
CA MET A 1 -6.32 -5.21 16.81
C MET A 1 -5.76 -4.55 15.56
N GLY A 2 -5.23 -3.34 15.65
CA GLY A 2 -4.74 -2.62 14.46
C GLY A 2 -3.40 -3.16 13.96
N THR A 3 -3.01 -2.76 12.74
CA THR A 3 -1.71 -3.08 12.13
C THR A 3 -0.98 -1.81 11.69
N GLY A 4 0.33 -1.95 11.45
CA GLY A 4 1.18 -0.84 11.03
C GLY A 4 0.67 -0.20 9.75
N VAL A 5 0.62 1.13 9.71
CA VAL A 5 0.05 1.87 8.59
C VAL A 5 1.02 1.94 7.42
N VAL A 6 0.53 1.83 6.19
CA VAL A 6 1.38 1.80 4.98
C VAL A 6 1.68 3.23 4.55
N ARG A 7 2.94 3.50 4.22
CA ARG A 7 3.45 4.83 3.87
C ARG A 7 4.00 4.84 2.44
N LEU A 8 4.26 6.02 1.91
CA LEU A 8 4.86 6.20 0.59
C LEU A 8 6.25 5.58 0.51
N GLY A 9 6.46 4.66 -0.42
CA GLY A 9 7.66 3.85 -0.63
C GLY A 9 7.72 2.57 0.20
N ASP A 10 6.68 2.18 0.94
CA ASP A 10 6.63 0.87 1.62
C ASP A 10 6.30 -0.24 0.60
N HIS A 11 6.78 -1.45 0.86
CA HIS A 11 6.72 -2.57 -0.08
C HIS A 11 5.44 -3.45 0.02
N CYS A 12 5.05 -4.03 -1.12
CA CYS A 12 4.11 -5.15 -1.19
C CYS A 12 4.83 -6.50 -1.34
N SER A 13 4.11 -7.60 -1.16
CA SER A 13 4.62 -8.97 -1.32
C SER A 13 5.08 -9.33 -2.74
N GLY A 14 4.59 -8.63 -3.77
CA GLY A 14 4.53 -9.21 -5.12
C GLY A 14 3.50 -10.35 -5.20
N HIS A 15 3.45 -11.05 -6.32
CA HIS A 15 2.59 -12.22 -6.52
C HIS A 15 3.09 -13.07 -7.69
N GLY A 16 2.91 -14.39 -7.64
CA GLY A 16 3.37 -15.30 -8.71
C GLY A 16 4.85 -15.10 -9.07
N CYS A 17 5.14 -14.84 -10.36
CA CYS A 17 6.50 -14.49 -10.84
C CYS A 17 6.85 -13.01 -10.68
N PHE A 18 5.91 -12.15 -10.26
CA PHE A 18 6.07 -10.71 -10.22
C PHE A 18 6.69 -10.27 -8.89
N PRO A 19 7.82 -9.54 -8.91
CA PRO A 19 8.57 -9.22 -7.70
C PRO A 19 7.84 -8.20 -6.81
N SER A 20 8.33 -8.08 -5.56
CA SER A 20 7.98 -6.96 -4.67
C SER A 20 8.32 -5.61 -5.31
N ARG A 21 7.55 -4.59 -4.95
CA ARG A 21 7.74 -3.21 -5.37
C ARG A 21 7.16 -2.26 -4.32
N GLN A 22 7.50 -0.99 -4.45
CA GLN A 22 6.98 0.10 -3.63
C GLN A 22 5.67 0.66 -4.19
N ASN A 23 4.83 1.23 -3.31
CA ASN A 23 3.73 2.08 -3.75
C ASN A 23 4.25 3.39 -4.36
N ALA A 24 3.46 3.99 -5.25
CA ALA A 24 3.84 5.17 -6.03
C ALA A 24 3.10 6.45 -5.62
N ALA A 25 2.04 6.34 -4.82
CA ALA A 25 1.25 7.47 -4.37
C ALA A 25 0.81 7.30 -2.92
N ALA A 26 0.56 8.42 -2.27
CA ALA A 26 0.06 8.51 -0.90
C ALA A 26 -0.58 9.88 -0.67
N SER A 27 -1.00 10.15 0.57
CA SER A 27 -1.37 11.50 0.99
C SER A 27 -0.21 12.50 0.82
N PRO A 28 -0.46 13.71 0.28
CA PRO A 28 0.56 14.75 0.17
C PRO A 28 0.78 15.53 1.48
N ASN A 29 -0.11 15.38 2.47
CA ASN A 29 -0.11 16.25 3.65
C ASN A 29 -0.41 15.54 4.99
N VAL A 30 -0.88 14.30 4.97
CA VAL A 30 -0.96 13.47 6.17
C VAL A 30 0.24 12.54 6.16
N LEU A 31 1.19 12.83 7.04
CA LEU A 31 2.49 12.17 7.08
C LEU A 31 2.59 11.25 8.29
N VAL A 32 3.18 10.08 8.09
CA VAL A 32 3.52 9.11 9.12
C VAL A 32 5.00 8.82 8.99
N ASN A 33 5.75 9.02 10.09
CA ASN A 33 7.22 8.97 10.09
C ASN A 33 7.86 9.78 8.94
N GLY A 34 7.29 10.96 8.64
CA GLY A 34 7.76 11.85 7.56
C GLY A 34 7.39 11.42 6.13
N ARG A 35 6.68 10.31 5.94
CA ARG A 35 6.26 9.77 4.63
C ARG A 35 4.74 9.88 4.49
N GLY A 36 4.24 10.16 3.29
CA GLY A 36 2.79 10.24 3.06
C GLY A 36 2.07 8.94 3.43
N TRP A 37 0.92 9.02 4.10
CA TRP A 37 0.12 7.85 4.45
C TRP A 37 -0.63 7.33 3.21
N HIS A 38 -0.43 6.05 2.86
CA HIS A 38 -1.07 5.38 1.73
C HIS A 38 -2.56 5.10 1.99
N ARG A 39 -3.39 5.21 0.95
CA ARG A 39 -4.85 5.19 1.05
C ARG A 39 -5.48 4.28 0.00
N LEU A 40 -6.68 3.79 0.26
CA LEU A 40 -7.46 3.00 -0.70
C LEU A 40 -7.54 3.70 -2.05
N GLY A 41 -7.12 3.03 -3.12
CA GLY A 41 -7.03 3.52 -4.49
C GLY A 41 -5.70 4.18 -4.87
N ASP A 42 -4.78 4.43 -3.93
CA ASP A 42 -3.48 5.02 -4.26
C ASP A 42 -2.66 4.00 -5.08
N GLY A 43 -1.91 4.53 -6.04
CA GLY A 43 -1.23 3.72 -7.05
C GLY A 43 -0.02 2.95 -6.53
N TRP A 44 0.24 1.82 -7.18
CA TRP A 44 1.46 1.03 -7.10
C TRP A 44 2.16 1.03 -8.45
N SER A 45 3.49 1.18 -8.44
CA SER A 45 4.32 1.14 -9.65
C SER A 45 4.08 -0.11 -10.48
N ALA A 46 4.41 -0.12 -11.77
CA ALA A 46 4.35 -1.35 -12.54
C ALA A 46 5.40 -2.37 -12.07
N HIS A 47 5.07 -3.65 -12.11
CA HIS A 47 6.05 -4.74 -12.04
C HIS A 47 5.80 -5.76 -13.15
N GLY A 48 6.86 -6.46 -13.55
CA GLY A 48 6.82 -7.46 -14.60
C GLY A 48 7.76 -8.63 -14.28
N CYS A 49 7.68 -9.67 -15.09
CA CYS A 49 8.63 -10.78 -15.08
C CYS A 49 8.99 -11.14 -16.52
N ALA A 50 10.00 -11.98 -16.75
CA ALA A 50 10.48 -12.29 -18.11
C ALA A 50 9.44 -12.95 -19.03
N ARG A 51 8.32 -13.44 -18.49
CA ARG A 51 7.30 -14.21 -19.20
C ARG A 51 5.93 -13.54 -19.29
N CYS A 52 5.69 -12.51 -18.48
CA CYS A 52 4.37 -11.89 -18.35
C CYS A 52 4.49 -10.38 -18.60
N PRO A 53 3.53 -9.76 -19.31
CA PRO A 53 3.48 -8.31 -19.45
C PRO A 53 3.48 -7.60 -18.10
N ALA A 54 4.13 -6.44 -18.02
CA ALA A 54 4.13 -5.65 -16.79
C ALA A 54 2.75 -5.01 -16.54
N HIS A 55 2.36 -4.92 -15.28
CA HIS A 55 1.13 -4.25 -14.86
C HIS A 55 1.34 -3.44 -13.57
N GLY A 56 0.56 -2.37 -13.44
CA GLY A 56 0.47 -1.58 -12.21
C GLY A 56 -0.54 -2.15 -11.22
N GLY A 57 -0.86 -1.37 -10.21
CA GLY A 57 -1.96 -1.71 -9.30
C GLY A 57 -2.40 -0.49 -8.49
N SER A 58 -3.40 -0.70 -7.67
CA SER A 58 -3.89 0.27 -6.70
C SER A 58 -4.19 -0.44 -5.39
N ALA A 59 -4.12 0.28 -4.27
CA ALA A 59 -4.65 -0.22 -3.01
C ALA A 59 -6.13 -0.60 -3.20
N ALA A 60 -6.49 -1.83 -2.84
CA ALA A 60 -7.82 -2.42 -3.05
C ALA A 60 -8.64 -2.53 -1.76
N THR A 61 -7.97 -2.57 -0.60
CA THR A 61 -8.62 -2.49 0.71
C THR A 61 -7.93 -1.45 1.60
N GLY A 62 -8.58 -1.12 2.71
CA GLY A 62 -8.10 -0.21 3.73
C GLY A 62 -8.89 -0.39 5.02
N SER A 63 -8.69 0.51 5.97
CA SER A 63 -9.44 0.59 7.22
C SER A 63 -10.92 0.92 7.01
N ASP A 64 -11.80 0.28 7.78
CA ASP A 64 -13.24 0.58 7.81
C ASP A 64 -13.58 1.82 8.66
N THR A 65 -12.62 2.32 9.45
CA THR A 65 -12.89 3.35 10.48
C THR A 65 -11.94 4.53 10.43
N VAL A 66 -10.76 4.37 9.81
CA VAL A 66 -9.74 5.42 9.74
C VAL A 66 -9.60 5.90 8.31
N TYR A 67 -9.79 7.20 8.12
CA TYR A 67 -9.77 7.85 6.82
C TYR A 67 -8.66 8.91 6.78
N VAL A 68 -7.93 8.95 5.67
CA VAL A 68 -6.88 9.91 5.37
C VAL A 68 -7.29 10.65 4.10
N ASN A 69 -7.46 11.96 4.20
CA ASN A 69 -8.05 12.78 3.13
C ASN A 69 -9.38 12.20 2.60
N GLY A 70 -10.23 11.70 3.50
CA GLY A 70 -11.53 11.12 3.13
C GLY A 70 -11.48 9.74 2.48
N ARG A 71 -10.31 9.09 2.40
CA ARG A 71 -10.14 7.74 1.84
C ARG A 71 -9.65 6.77 2.91
N PRO A 72 -10.13 5.51 2.93
CA PRO A 72 -9.65 4.50 3.88
C PRO A 72 -8.13 4.43 3.97
N ALA A 73 -7.60 4.43 5.19
CA ALA A 73 -6.18 4.30 5.48
C ALA A 73 -5.70 2.88 5.17
N CYS A 74 -4.60 2.73 4.43
CA CYS A 74 -4.02 1.42 4.17
C CYS A 74 -3.07 0.99 5.30
N ARG A 75 -3.01 -0.32 5.53
CA ARG A 75 -2.27 -0.98 6.59
C ARG A 75 -1.58 -2.24 6.07
N ILE A 76 -0.61 -2.73 6.84
CA ILE A 76 -0.03 -4.06 6.62
C ILE A 76 -1.16 -5.09 6.62
N GLY A 77 -1.19 -5.92 5.58
CA GLY A 77 -2.23 -6.92 5.33
C GLY A 77 -3.30 -6.48 4.32
N ASP A 78 -3.42 -5.19 3.99
CA ASP A 78 -4.36 -4.74 2.98
C ASP A 78 -3.97 -5.20 1.56
N ALA A 79 -4.97 -5.43 0.71
CA ALA A 79 -4.78 -5.96 -0.63
C ALA A 79 -4.40 -4.88 -1.64
N VAL A 80 -3.64 -5.28 -2.65
CA VAL A 80 -3.40 -4.52 -3.89
C VAL A 80 -4.21 -5.19 -5.01
N SER A 81 -4.81 -4.41 -5.89
CA SER A 81 -5.76 -4.87 -6.91
C SER A 81 -5.23 -5.95 -7.87
N CYS A 82 -3.91 -6.04 -8.04
CA CYS A 82 -3.27 -7.08 -8.86
C CYS A 82 -3.03 -8.41 -8.14
N GLY A 83 -3.39 -8.54 -6.85
CA GLY A 83 -3.18 -9.74 -6.04
C GLY A 83 -1.96 -9.70 -5.10
N SER A 84 -1.21 -8.58 -5.04
CA SER A 84 -0.20 -8.40 -3.98
C SER A 84 -0.87 -8.06 -2.64
N THR A 85 -0.15 -8.24 -1.54
CA THR A 85 -0.53 -7.76 -0.20
C THR A 85 0.49 -6.73 0.29
N MET A 86 0.06 -5.71 1.04
CA MET A 86 0.96 -4.73 1.66
C MET A 86 1.68 -5.39 2.85
N VAL A 87 3.02 -5.39 2.85
CA VAL A 87 3.81 -6.17 3.84
C VAL A 87 4.74 -5.31 4.69
N GLU A 88 4.93 -4.04 4.33
CA GLU A 88 5.69 -3.07 5.09
C GLU A 88 4.80 -1.91 5.51
N GLY A 89 5.09 -1.33 6.66
CA GLY A 89 4.35 -0.22 7.24
C GLY A 89 5.12 0.39 8.40
N SER A 90 4.52 1.38 9.04
CA SER A 90 5.04 1.97 10.27
C SER A 90 5.13 0.95 11.41
N GLY A 91 6.20 1.04 12.19
CA GLY A 91 6.39 0.20 13.39
C GLY A 91 5.74 0.77 14.66
N ASP A 92 5.35 2.04 14.65
CA ASP A 92 4.86 2.77 15.83
C ASP A 92 3.50 3.45 15.62
N VAL A 93 3.07 3.64 14.37
CA VAL A 93 1.73 4.15 14.03
C VAL A 93 0.88 3.01 13.51
N ILE A 94 -0.16 2.70 14.27
CA ILE A 94 -1.05 1.55 14.07
C ILE A 94 -2.47 2.07 13.84
N CYS A 95 -3.22 1.49 12.88
CA CYS A 95 -4.65 1.78 12.77
C CYS A 95 -5.51 0.52 12.62
N GLY A 96 -6.76 0.65 13.08
CA GLY A 96 -7.80 -0.39 13.08
C GLY A 96 -8.49 -0.53 11.75
#